data_AF-A0A7Y2BGV1-F1
#
_entry.id   AF-A0A7Y2BGV1-F1
#
_cell.length_a   1.000
_cell.length_b   1.000
_cell.length_c   1.000
_cell.angle_alpha   90.00
_cell.angle_beta   90.00
_cell.angle_gamma   90.00
#
_symmetry.space_group_name_H-M   'P 1'
#
loop_
_entity.id
_entity.type
_entity.pdbx_description
1 polymer ?
#
loop_
_entity_poly.entity_id
_entity_poly.type
_entity_poly.pdbx_seq_one_letter_code
_entity_poly.pdbx_strand_id
1 'polypeptide(L)'
;MEPTIITWVLVVWGVITLAPLTAVQMTLLLSPHSTRSKEWVIGKHEDWRDKTHFRFALGAAWADWLVAVPLFVAGVVGVFLSEAWGYVLFGAAGTISLYINIILWVTEKEYVYPSRGPLRYFTYYWGFFVYWGAATLVYSALRVGGVAF
;
A
#
# COMPACT_ATOMS: atom_id res chain seq x y z
N MET A 1 -14.36 -13.97 -15.75
CA MET A 1 -13.31 -13.07 -16.32
C MET A 1 -11.95 -13.62 -15.95
N GLU A 2 -11.38 -14.45 -16.83
CA GLU A 2 -10.15 -15.20 -16.51
C GLU A 2 -8.95 -14.29 -16.21
N PRO A 3 -8.06 -14.69 -15.28
CA PRO A 3 -6.78 -14.01 -15.05
C PRO A 3 -5.93 -13.95 -16.32
N THR A 4 -5.44 -12.76 -16.65
CA THR A 4 -4.51 -12.56 -17.77
C THR A 4 -3.06 -12.48 -17.27
N ILE A 5 -2.10 -12.38 -18.18
CA ILE A 5 -0.70 -12.07 -17.81
C ILE A 5 -0.63 -10.74 -17.03
N ILE A 6 -1.45 -9.74 -17.41
CA ILE A 6 -1.51 -8.45 -16.71
C ILE A 6 -2.02 -8.65 -15.27
N THR A 7 -3.02 -9.52 -15.07
CA THR A 7 -3.49 -9.88 -13.72
C THR A 7 -2.32 -10.40 -12.87
N TRP A 8 -1.56 -11.36 -13.38
CA TRP A 8 -0.43 -11.92 -12.65
C TRP A 8 0.63 -10.88 -12.31
N VAL A 9 1.00 -10.02 -13.26
CA VAL A 9 1.95 -8.93 -13.03
C VAL A 9 1.48 -8.00 -11.92
N LEU A 10 0.21 -7.58 -11.95
CA LEU A 10 -0.35 -6.66 -10.94
C LEU A 10 -0.47 -7.31 -9.56
N VAL A 11 -0.83 -8.58 -9.48
CA VAL A 11 -0.89 -9.29 -8.19
C VAL A 11 0.50 -9.45 -7.60
N VAL A 12 1.48 -9.91 -8.38
CA VAL A 12 2.87 -10.09 -7.90
C VAL A 12 3.47 -8.75 -7.49
N TRP A 13 3.28 -7.70 -8.28
CA TRP A 13 3.74 -6.36 -7.93
C TRP A 13 3.06 -5.83 -6.67
N GLY A 14 1.75 -6.06 -6.51
CA GLY A 14 1.01 -5.70 -5.31
C GLY A 14 1.56 -6.39 -4.07
N VAL A 15 1.83 -7.70 -4.14
CA VAL A 15 2.44 -8.46 -3.04
C VAL A 15 3.83 -7.92 -2.69
N ILE A 16 4.70 -7.70 -3.69
CA ILE A 16 6.04 -7.15 -3.46
C ILE A 16 5.99 -5.77 -2.79
N THR A 17 5.00 -4.96 -3.15
CA THR A 17 4.84 -3.60 -2.64
C THR A 17 4.25 -3.60 -1.22
N LEU A 18 3.21 -4.40 -0.98
CA LEU A 18 2.46 -4.40 0.28
C LEU A 18 3.10 -5.27 1.36
N ALA A 19 3.78 -6.37 1.02
CA ALA A 19 4.32 -7.29 2.03
C ALA A 19 5.37 -6.66 2.98
N PRO A 20 6.34 -5.85 2.49
CA PRO A 20 7.27 -5.17 3.38
C PRO A 20 6.56 -4.15 4.29
N LEU A 21 5.57 -3.43 3.75
CA LEU A 21 4.78 -2.46 4.50
C LEU A 21 3.99 -3.13 5.63
N THR A 22 3.25 -4.20 5.32
CA THR A 22 2.44 -4.91 6.31
C THR A 22 3.32 -5.57 7.38
N ALA A 23 4.51 -6.06 7.02
CA ALA A 23 5.48 -6.57 7.99
C ALA A 23 5.95 -5.47 8.97
N VAL A 24 6.25 -4.27 8.47
CA VAL A 24 6.62 -3.12 9.33
C VAL A 24 5.43 -2.73 10.22
N GLN A 25 4.24 -2.62 9.66
CA GLN A 25 3.01 -2.30 10.41
C GLN A 25 2.70 -3.31 11.50
N MET A 26 2.96 -4.61 11.25
CA MET A 26 2.74 -5.64 12.26
C MET A 26 3.63 -5.42 13.49
N THR A 27 4.90 -5.00 13.30
CA THR A 27 5.76 -4.66 14.44
C THR A 27 5.22 -3.48 15.24
N LEU A 28 4.69 -2.48 14.54
CA LEU A 28 4.09 -1.29 15.13
C LEU A 28 2.81 -1.62 15.93
N LEU A 29 1.99 -2.55 15.45
CA LEU A 29 0.75 -2.97 16.12
C LEU A 29 1.01 -3.85 17.34
N LEU A 30 1.96 -4.80 17.24
CA LEU A 30 2.27 -5.74 18.31
C LEU A 30 3.08 -5.10 19.45
N SER A 31 4.00 -4.20 19.09
CA SER A 31 4.96 -3.62 20.05
C SER A 31 5.15 -2.11 19.82
N PRO A 32 4.09 -1.29 19.92
CA PRO A 32 4.09 0.11 19.52
C PRO A 32 5.19 0.95 20.22
N HIS A 33 5.46 0.69 21.49
CA HIS A 33 6.44 1.46 22.26
C HIS A 33 7.87 0.87 22.25
N SER A 34 8.11 -0.18 21.47
CA SER A 34 9.44 -0.78 21.37
C SER A 34 10.43 0.10 20.60
N THR A 35 11.71 0.04 20.97
CA THR A 35 12.80 0.72 20.24
C THR A 35 12.79 0.36 18.76
N ARG A 36 12.55 -0.92 18.43
CA ARG A 36 12.45 -1.40 17.05
C ARG A 36 11.35 -0.72 16.24
N SER A 37 10.14 -0.58 16.81
CA SER A 37 9.02 0.09 16.12
C SER A 37 9.29 1.57 15.93
N LYS A 38 9.90 2.22 16.93
CA LYS A 38 10.35 3.61 16.81
C LYS A 38 11.40 3.76 15.71
N GLU A 39 12.42 2.90 15.67
CA GLU A 39 13.47 2.97 14.65
C GLU A 39 12.92 2.75 13.23
N TRP A 40 11.95 1.86 13.05
CA TRP A 40 11.37 1.54 11.75
C TRP A 40 10.42 2.63 11.24
N VAL A 41 9.70 3.32 12.14
CA VAL A 41 8.69 4.35 11.78
C VAL A 41 9.26 5.77 11.83
N ILE A 42 9.93 6.13 12.92
CA ILE A 42 10.45 7.47 13.20
C ILE A 42 11.86 7.68 12.60
N GLY A 43 12.62 6.60 12.37
CA GLY A 43 14.02 6.70 11.96
C GLY A 43 14.97 6.88 13.15
N LYS A 44 16.28 6.66 12.92
CA LYS A 44 17.29 6.74 13.99
C LYS A 44 17.55 8.21 14.39
N HIS A 45 17.37 8.51 15.68
CA HIS A 45 17.90 9.68 16.41
C HIS A 45 17.19 11.04 16.30
N GLU A 46 15.90 11.12 15.94
CA GLU A 46 15.18 12.41 15.97
C GLU A 46 14.03 12.42 16.99
N ASP A 47 14.30 12.98 18.17
CA ASP A 47 13.37 13.11 19.31
C ASP A 47 12.17 14.04 19.04
N TRP A 48 12.16 14.84 17.96
CA TRP A 48 11.12 15.85 17.71
C TRP A 48 9.85 15.31 17.01
N ARG A 49 9.82 14.01 16.64
CA ARG A 49 8.73 13.34 15.89
C ARG A 49 7.59 12.78 16.78
N ASP A 50 7.54 13.18 18.04
CA ASP A 50 7.41 12.25 19.19
C ASP A 50 6.01 11.76 19.59
N LYS A 51 4.94 12.12 18.86
CA LYS A 51 3.60 11.57 19.20
C LYS A 51 2.62 11.58 18.06
N THR A 52 2.50 12.68 17.33
CA THR A 52 1.47 12.84 16.31
C THR A 52 1.77 11.99 15.08
N HIS A 53 3.01 12.02 14.59
CA HIS A 53 3.44 11.16 13.49
C HIS A 53 3.36 9.68 13.87
N PHE A 54 3.81 9.31 15.08
CA PHE A 54 3.65 7.94 15.58
C PHE A 54 2.18 7.50 15.66
N ARG A 55 1.28 8.36 16.19
CA ARG A 55 -0.16 8.09 16.25
C ARG A 55 -0.78 7.97 14.87
N PHE A 56 -0.35 8.81 13.92
CA PHE A 56 -0.80 8.72 12.54
C PHE A 56 -0.37 7.40 11.91
N ALA A 57 0.91 7.02 12.01
CA ALA A 57 1.42 5.76 11.50
C ALA A 57 0.72 4.55 12.15
N LEU A 58 0.46 4.60 13.46
CA LEU A 58 -0.28 3.56 14.18
C LEU A 58 -1.74 3.47 13.71
N GLY A 59 -2.40 4.61 13.51
CA GLY A 59 -3.76 4.67 12.97
C GLY A 59 -3.84 4.13 11.54
N ALA A 60 -2.88 4.50 10.69
CA ALA A 60 -2.75 3.97 9.34
C ALA A 60 -2.51 2.46 9.34
N ALA A 61 -1.64 1.95 10.22
CA ALA A 61 -1.41 0.51 10.37
C ALA A 61 -2.70 -0.23 10.75
N TRP A 62 -3.49 0.30 11.68
CA TRP A 62 -4.80 -0.28 12.01
C TRP A 62 -5.76 -0.27 10.82
N ALA A 63 -5.86 0.87 10.11
CA ALA A 63 -6.71 0.99 8.94
C ALA A 63 -6.31 -0.01 7.83
N ASP A 64 -5.01 -0.17 7.60
CA ASP A 64 -4.50 -1.09 6.59
C ASP A 64 -4.82 -2.54 6.95
N TRP A 65 -4.57 -2.96 8.19
CA TRP A 65 -4.85 -4.34 8.62
C TRP A 65 -6.35 -4.67 8.72
N LEU A 66 -7.21 -3.69 9.03
CA LEU A 66 -8.66 -3.90 9.14
C LEU A 66 -9.39 -3.76 7.80
N VAL A 67 -8.86 -2.96 6.87
CA VAL A 67 -9.56 -2.60 5.63
C VAL A 67 -8.72 -2.95 4.40
N ALA A 68 -7.54 -2.35 4.24
CA ALA A 68 -6.80 -2.44 2.98
C ALA A 68 -6.29 -3.86 2.69
N VAL A 69 -5.72 -4.55 3.68
CA VAL A 69 -5.18 -5.90 3.56
C VAL A 69 -6.28 -6.93 3.28
N PRO A 70 -7.38 -7.00 4.07
CA PRO A 70 -8.49 -7.92 3.76
C PRO A 70 -9.07 -7.68 2.36
N LEU A 71 -9.21 -6.42 1.96
CA LEU A 71 -9.77 -6.04 0.68
C LEU A 71 -8.85 -6.43 -0.49
N PHE A 72 -7.53 -6.23 -0.34
CA PHE A 72 -6.53 -6.72 -1.29
C PHE A 72 -6.58 -8.26 -1.41
N VAL A 73 -6.55 -8.97 -0.28
CA VAL A 73 -6.58 -10.45 -0.26
C VAL A 73 -7.85 -10.98 -0.90
N ALA A 74 -9.02 -10.45 -0.51
CA ALA A 74 -10.30 -10.85 -1.09
C ALA A 74 -10.35 -10.53 -2.60
N GLY A 75 -9.85 -9.36 -3.02
CA GLY A 75 -9.76 -8.99 -4.42
C GLY A 75 -8.90 -9.96 -5.23
N VAL A 76 -7.72 -10.31 -4.73
CA VAL A 76 -6.83 -11.30 -5.37
C VAL A 76 -7.52 -12.66 -5.47
N VAL A 77 -8.16 -13.14 -4.41
CA VAL A 77 -8.90 -14.42 -4.41
C VAL A 77 -10.02 -14.39 -5.46
N GLY A 78 -10.87 -13.36 -5.45
CA GLY A 78 -11.97 -13.25 -6.41
C GLY A 78 -11.48 -13.16 -7.86
N VAL A 79 -10.38 -12.44 -8.11
CA VAL A 79 -9.77 -12.36 -9.44
C VAL A 79 -9.33 -13.74 -9.93
N PHE A 80 -8.67 -14.54 -9.09
CA PHE A 80 -8.25 -15.90 -9.45
C PHE A 80 -9.41 -16.87 -9.60
N LEU A 81 -10.52 -16.65 -8.88
CA LEU A 81 -11.77 -17.37 -9.09
C LEU A 81 -12.54 -16.88 -10.34
N SER A 82 -11.98 -15.94 -11.11
CA SER A 82 -12.59 -15.37 -12.31
C SER A 82 -13.88 -14.58 -12.05
N GLU A 83 -14.08 -14.12 -10.82
CA GLU A 83 -15.29 -13.44 -10.35
C GLU A 83 -15.22 -11.92 -10.54
N ALA A 84 -16.34 -11.31 -10.92
CA ALA A 84 -16.41 -9.86 -11.18
C ALA A 84 -16.15 -9.01 -9.94
N TRP A 85 -16.69 -9.43 -8.80
CA TRP A 85 -16.48 -8.74 -7.52
C TRP A 85 -15.00 -8.74 -7.13
N GLY A 86 -14.22 -9.74 -7.55
CA GLY A 86 -12.78 -9.80 -7.31
C GLY A 86 -12.06 -8.61 -7.92
N TYR A 87 -12.33 -8.31 -9.18
CA TYR A 87 -11.76 -7.14 -9.85
C TYR A 87 -12.22 -5.82 -9.22
N VAL A 88 -13.48 -5.73 -8.77
CA VAL A 88 -13.99 -4.55 -8.06
C VAL A 88 -13.22 -4.31 -6.76
N LEU A 89 -13.05 -5.35 -5.93
CA LEU A 89 -12.28 -5.24 -4.68
C LEU A 89 -10.80 -4.97 -4.98
N PHE A 90 -10.21 -5.65 -5.96
CA PHE A 90 -8.83 -5.41 -6.34
C PHE A 90 -8.60 -3.94 -6.78
N GLY A 91 -9.53 -3.40 -7.57
CA GLY A 91 -9.54 -1.98 -7.98
C GLY A 91 -9.71 -1.03 -6.79
N ALA A 92 -10.59 -1.36 -5.85
CA ALA A 92 -10.77 -0.58 -4.63
C ALA A 92 -9.51 -0.58 -3.73
N ALA A 93 -8.74 -1.67 -3.67
CA ALA A 93 -7.43 -1.68 -3.01
C ALA A 93 -6.46 -0.72 -3.69
N GLY A 94 -6.46 -0.69 -5.03
CA GLY A 94 -5.70 0.30 -5.80
C GLY A 94 -6.11 1.74 -5.48
N THR A 95 -7.41 2.01 -5.37
CA THR A 95 -7.95 3.33 -4.99
C THR A 95 -7.51 3.75 -3.58
N ILE A 96 -7.59 2.83 -2.61
CA ILE A 96 -7.13 3.10 -1.24
C ILE A 96 -5.63 3.42 -1.24
N SER A 97 -4.83 2.66 -2.00
CA SER A 97 -3.40 2.94 -2.18
C SER A 97 -3.16 4.35 -2.71
N LEU A 98 -3.87 4.78 -3.76
CA LEU A 98 -3.76 6.14 -4.29
C LEU A 98 -4.16 7.20 -3.26
N TYR A 99 -5.29 7.00 -2.59
CA TYR A 99 -5.81 7.92 -1.58
C TYR A 99 -4.80 8.15 -0.45
N ILE A 100 -4.30 7.08 0.17
CA ILE A 100 -3.34 7.21 1.27
C ILE A 100 -2.01 7.81 0.79
N ASN A 101 -1.57 7.51 -0.43
CA ASN A 101 -0.32 8.08 -0.97
C ASN A 101 -0.41 9.58 -1.28
N ILE A 102 -1.60 10.13 -1.52
CA ILE A 102 -1.80 11.59 -1.56
C ILE A 102 -1.58 12.19 -0.17
N ILE A 103 -2.12 11.56 0.87
CA ILE A 103 -1.91 12.02 2.26
C ILE A 103 -0.43 11.93 2.62
N LEU A 104 0.21 10.79 2.37
CA LEU A 104 1.64 10.58 2.66
C LEU A 104 2.55 11.49 1.84
N TRP A 105 2.15 11.87 0.63
CA TRP A 105 2.87 12.89 -0.13
C TRP A 105 2.92 14.23 0.60
N VAL A 106 1.82 14.61 1.25
CA VAL A 106 1.73 15.87 2.00
C VAL A 106 2.40 15.74 3.36
N THR A 107 2.19 14.61 4.06
CA THR A 107 2.62 14.47 5.47
C THR A 107 4.01 13.87 5.63
N GLU A 108 4.52 13.07 4.68
CA GLU A 108 5.77 12.32 4.85
C GLU A 108 6.88 12.70 3.87
N LYS A 109 6.54 13.34 2.74
CA LYS A 109 7.53 13.62 1.69
C LYS A 109 8.70 14.44 2.21
N GLU A 110 8.45 15.50 2.98
CA GLU A 110 9.50 16.37 3.49
C GLU A 110 10.50 15.65 4.41
N TYR A 111 10.13 14.50 4.98
CA TYR A 111 11.00 13.71 5.85
C TYR A 111 11.72 12.59 5.09
N VAL A 112 11.00 11.89 4.21
CA VAL A 112 11.56 10.72 3.50
C VAL A 112 12.38 11.14 2.29
N TYR A 113 11.96 12.20 1.58
CA TYR A 113 12.59 12.61 0.33
C TYR A 113 14.04 13.09 0.51
N PRO A 114 14.37 14.00 1.46
CA PRO A 114 15.75 14.46 1.63
C PRO A 114 16.71 13.36 2.09
N SER A 115 16.23 12.44 2.93
CA SER A 115 17.05 11.37 3.51
C SER A 115 17.30 10.19 2.56
N ARG A 116 16.38 9.94 1.61
CA ARG A 116 16.46 8.79 0.68
C ARG A 116 16.84 9.18 -0.74
N GLY A 117 16.69 10.45 -1.09
CA GLY A 117 16.95 10.98 -2.43
C GLY A 117 15.84 10.69 -3.44
N PRO A 118 15.87 11.35 -4.60
CA PRO A 118 14.77 11.35 -5.56
C PRO A 118 14.46 9.97 -6.13
N LEU A 119 15.48 9.24 -6.57
CA LEU A 119 15.29 7.96 -7.24
C LEU A 119 14.58 6.95 -6.33
N ARG A 120 15.06 6.78 -5.09
CA ARG A 120 14.48 5.81 -4.15
C ARG A 120 13.09 6.23 -3.71
N TYR A 121 12.82 7.53 -3.57
CA TYR A 121 11.51 8.03 -3.18
C TYR A 121 10.45 7.76 -4.27
N PHE A 122 10.72 8.19 -5.50
CA PHE A 122 9.80 8.05 -6.64
C PHE A 122 9.74 6.64 -7.23
N THR A 123 10.54 5.70 -6.73
CA THR A 123 10.44 4.28 -7.07
C THR A 123 9.85 3.51 -5.90
N TYR A 124 10.56 3.38 -4.79
CA TYR A 124 10.22 2.42 -3.74
C TYR A 124 9.27 2.99 -2.67
N TYR A 125 9.53 4.18 -2.14
CA TYR A 125 8.78 4.70 -0.98
C TYR A 125 7.39 5.23 -1.32
N TRP A 126 7.23 5.84 -2.50
CA TRP A 126 5.97 6.43 -2.94
C TRP A 126 5.54 5.89 -4.31
N GLY A 127 6.49 5.79 -5.23
CA GLY A 127 6.21 5.41 -6.63
C GLY A 127 5.49 4.08 -6.78
N PHE A 128 6.01 3.00 -6.20
CA PHE A 128 5.47 1.66 -6.35
C PHE A 128 4.00 1.59 -5.92
N PHE A 129 3.64 2.23 -4.80
CA PHE A 129 2.27 2.26 -4.33
C PHE A 129 1.33 3.05 -5.26
N VAL A 130 1.81 4.17 -5.80
CA VAL A 130 1.03 5.02 -6.73
C VAL A 130 0.88 4.35 -8.09
N TYR A 131 1.97 3.87 -8.67
CA TYR A 131 1.93 3.22 -9.98
C TYR A 131 1.13 1.93 -9.93
N TRP A 132 1.32 1.11 -8.89
CA TRP A 132 0.52 -0.08 -8.67
C TRP A 132 -0.96 0.27 -8.46
N GLY A 133 -1.26 1.29 -7.63
CA GLY A 133 -2.63 1.71 -7.35
C GLY A 133 -3.37 2.20 -8.61
N ALA A 134 -2.72 3.03 -9.41
CA ALA A 134 -3.28 3.53 -10.67
C ALA A 134 -3.48 2.41 -11.70
N ALA A 135 -2.46 1.56 -11.89
CA ALA A 135 -2.54 0.45 -12.84
C ALA A 135 -3.64 -0.54 -12.44
N THR A 136 -3.73 -0.89 -11.16
CA THR A 136 -4.76 -1.79 -10.63
C THR A 136 -6.16 -1.21 -10.78
N LEU A 137 -6.37 0.06 -10.43
CA LEU A 137 -7.66 0.72 -10.60
C LEU A 137 -8.12 0.72 -12.07
N VAL A 138 -7.26 1.19 -12.96
CA VAL A 138 -7.57 1.27 -14.40
C VAL A 138 -7.83 -0.12 -14.97
N TYR A 139 -6.95 -1.08 -14.68
CA TYR A 139 -7.11 -2.45 -15.15
C TYR A 139 -8.41 -3.09 -14.67
N SER A 140 -8.72 -2.98 -13.38
CA SER A 140 -9.97 -3.49 -12.82
C SER A 140 -11.20 -2.85 -13.45
N ALA A 141 -11.20 -1.53 -13.67
CA ALA A 141 -12.30 -0.83 -14.32
C ALA A 141 -12.51 -1.32 -15.76
N LEU A 142 -11.43 -1.52 -16.52
CA LEU A 142 -11.49 -2.03 -17.89
C LEU A 142 -12.00 -3.48 -17.93
N ARG A 143 -11.52 -4.35 -17.04
CA ARG A 143 -11.99 -5.75 -16.94
C ARG A 143 -13.48 -5.81 -16.64
N VAL A 144 -13.93 -5.09 -15.61
CA VAL A 144 -15.36 -5.03 -15.24
C VAL A 144 -16.20 -4.40 -16.36
N GLY A 145 -15.63 -3.45 -17.11
CA GLY A 145 -16.24 -2.87 -18.32
C GLY A 145 -16.29 -3.80 -19.53
N GLY A 146 -15.81 -5.05 -19.43
CA GLY A 146 -15.87 -6.06 -20.49
C GLY A 146 -14.69 -6.03 -21.46
N VAL A 147 -13.64 -5.26 -21.18
CA VAL A 147 -12.44 -5.22 -22.04
C VAL A 147 -11.63 -6.51 -21.87
N ALA A 148 -11.31 -7.15 -23.00
CA ALA A 148 -10.43 -8.30 -23.09
C ALA A 148 -8.99 -7.85 -23.41
N PHE A 149 -8.01 -8.53 -22.82
CA PHE A 149 -6.57 -8.29 -22.97
C PHE A 149 -5.86 -9.60 -23.32
#